data_AF-A0A3N5PRE9-F1
#
_entry.id   AF-A0A3N5PRE9-F1
#
_cell.length_a   1.000
_cell.length_b   1.000
_cell.length_c   1.000
_cell.angle_alpha   90.00
_cell.angle_beta   90.00
_cell.angle_gamma   90.00
#
_symmetry.space_group_name_H-M   'P 1'
#
loop_
_entity.id
_entity.type
_entity.pdbx_description
1 polymer ?
#
loop_
_entity_poly.entity_id
_entity_poly.type
_entity_poly.pdbx_seq_one_letter_code
_entity_poly.pdbx_strand_id
1 'polypeptide(L)'
;MTFRPLPDKVTGPRCGLFDAVTIERTASEVGAPFSLTCRTAVSLALWEKHAVEPAAERHLASPVQRIEHFGSYACRNVYGRPDATRSRHATAEALDVAGFVLADGRRVRVLGDWNEDSAEARFLHDVRDGACRFFDGVLSPDHNAAHRDHLHLDRGIYRYCR
;
A
#
# COMPACT_ATOMS: atom_id res chain seq x y z
N MET A 1 -2.19 8.72 -13.26
CA MET A 1 -1.01 8.61 -12.38
C MET A 1 0.04 9.59 -12.84
N THR A 2 0.54 10.42 -11.92
CA THR A 2 1.64 11.36 -12.14
C THR A 2 2.85 10.86 -11.36
N PHE A 3 3.97 10.68 -12.05
CA PHE A 3 5.21 10.21 -11.45
C PHE A 3 6.43 10.83 -12.12
N ARG A 4 7.57 10.78 -11.42
CA ARG A 4 8.88 11.17 -11.96
C ARG A 4 9.89 10.03 -11.78
N PRO A 5 10.69 9.70 -12.81
CA PRO A 5 11.80 8.76 -12.65
C PRO A 5 12.77 9.18 -11.55
N LEU A 6 13.31 8.21 -10.83
CA LEU A 6 14.39 8.38 -9.88
C LEU A 6 15.66 7.70 -10.41
N PRO A 7 16.84 8.33 -10.29
CA PRO A 7 18.08 7.68 -10.67
C PRO A 7 18.36 6.51 -9.72
N ASP A 8 18.93 5.44 -10.27
CA ASP A 8 19.40 4.31 -9.49
C ASP A 8 20.41 4.75 -8.43
N LYS A 9 20.21 4.28 -7.21
CA LYS A 9 21.01 4.69 -6.05
C LYS A 9 21.09 3.59 -5.02
N VAL A 10 22.31 3.16 -4.72
CA VAL A 10 22.62 2.41 -3.50
C VAL A 10 22.60 3.38 -2.32
N THR A 11 21.85 3.04 -1.28
CA THR A 11 21.67 3.89 -0.09
C THR A 11 22.20 3.22 1.18
N GLY A 12 22.57 1.95 1.11
CA GLY A 12 23.18 1.20 2.19
C GLY A 12 23.30 -0.29 1.86
N PRO A 13 23.84 -1.10 2.78
CA PRO A 13 23.99 -2.54 2.56
C PRO A 13 22.63 -3.21 2.33
N ARG A 14 22.43 -3.73 1.10
CA ARG A 14 21.16 -4.32 0.62
C ARG A 14 19.97 -3.34 0.68
N CYS A 15 20.24 -2.05 0.50
CA CYS A 15 19.24 -0.99 0.37
C CYS A 15 19.52 -0.16 -0.88
N GLY A 16 18.47 0.23 -1.59
CA GLY A 16 18.61 1.09 -2.74
C GLY A 16 17.31 1.34 -3.47
N LEU A 17 17.38 2.24 -4.44
CA LEU A 17 16.33 2.55 -5.37
C LEU A 17 16.85 2.14 -6.75
N PHE A 18 16.16 1.25 -7.43
CA PHE A 18 16.52 0.76 -8.76
C PHE A 18 15.27 0.65 -9.60
N ASP A 19 15.31 1.15 -10.84
CA ASP A 19 14.12 1.26 -11.70
C ASP A 19 12.95 1.87 -10.91
N ALA A 20 13.21 2.99 -10.24
CA ALA A 20 12.31 3.59 -9.28
C ALA A 20 11.70 4.88 -9.80
N VAL A 21 10.52 5.21 -9.29
CA VAL A 21 9.78 6.44 -9.56
C VAL A 21 9.35 7.07 -8.25
N THR A 22 9.21 8.40 -8.23
CA THR A 22 8.44 9.11 -7.21
C THR A 22 7.00 9.19 -7.69
N ILE A 23 6.06 8.68 -6.89
CA ILE A 23 4.62 8.83 -7.11
C ILE A 23 4.18 10.13 -6.49
N GLU A 24 3.60 11.01 -7.31
CA GLU A 24 3.06 12.30 -6.88
C GLU A 24 1.53 12.28 -6.83
N ARG A 25 0.91 11.45 -7.68
CA ARG A 25 -0.53 11.22 -7.71
C ARG A 25 -0.86 9.88 -8.37
N THR A 26 -1.88 9.18 -7.90
CA THR A 26 -2.44 8.01 -8.59
C THR A 26 -3.73 8.42 -9.34
N ALA A 27 -4.78 7.60 -9.40
CA ALA A 27 -6.12 8.13 -9.73
C ALA A 27 -6.60 9.04 -8.58
N SER A 28 -6.29 8.63 -7.34
CA SER A 28 -6.47 9.37 -6.11
C SER A 28 -5.29 10.29 -5.77
N GLU A 29 -5.52 11.24 -4.87
CA GLU A 29 -4.45 11.92 -4.16
C GLU A 29 -3.69 10.95 -3.25
N VAL A 30 -2.42 11.25 -2.97
CA VAL A 30 -1.59 10.48 -2.03
C VAL A 30 -1.03 11.33 -0.88
N GLY A 31 -1.27 12.65 -0.88
CA GLY A 31 -0.64 13.55 0.07
C GLY A 31 0.86 13.68 -0.18
N ALA A 32 1.70 13.15 0.71
CA ALA A 32 3.14 13.24 0.58
C ALA A 32 3.67 12.30 -0.53
N PRO A 33 4.47 12.78 -1.49
CA PRO A 33 5.07 11.90 -2.50
C PRO A 33 5.93 10.80 -1.88
N PHE A 34 5.95 9.62 -2.51
CA PHE A 34 6.75 8.47 -2.05
C PHE A 34 7.36 7.74 -3.24
N SER A 35 8.45 6.99 -3.01
CA SER A 35 9.12 6.23 -4.05
C SER A 35 8.57 4.80 -4.17
N LEU A 36 8.50 4.26 -5.38
CA LEU A 36 8.25 2.84 -5.64
C LEU A 36 9.15 2.38 -6.79
N THR A 37 9.48 1.09 -6.85
CA THR A 37 9.95 0.50 -8.11
C THR A 37 8.84 0.59 -9.16
N CYS A 38 9.19 0.71 -10.44
CA CYS A 38 8.24 0.77 -11.55
C CYS A 38 7.25 -0.40 -11.52
N ARG A 39 7.75 -1.62 -11.25
CA ARG A 39 6.91 -2.83 -11.08
C ARG A 39 5.87 -2.67 -9.96
N THR A 40 6.25 -2.08 -8.84
CA THR A 40 5.34 -1.87 -7.70
C THR A 40 4.37 -0.72 -7.97
N ALA A 41 4.81 0.34 -8.66
CA ALA A 41 3.96 1.43 -9.12
C ALA A 41 2.85 0.95 -10.08
N VAL A 42 3.18 0.05 -11.01
CA VAL A 42 2.18 -0.59 -11.89
C VAL A 42 1.19 -1.41 -11.07
N SER A 43 1.67 -2.15 -10.07
CA SER A 43 0.81 -2.96 -9.20
C SER A 43 -0.17 -2.08 -8.40
N LEU A 44 0.30 -0.94 -7.88
CA LEU A 44 -0.52 0.08 -7.23
C LEU A 44 -1.61 0.62 -8.17
N ALA A 45 -1.25 1.01 -9.40
CA ALA A 45 -2.21 1.54 -10.37
C ALA A 45 -3.27 0.50 -10.77
N LEU A 46 -2.88 -0.77 -10.94
CA LEU A 46 -3.81 -1.85 -11.25
C LEU A 46 -4.73 -2.18 -10.07
N TRP A 47 -4.18 -2.23 -8.85
CA TRP A 47 -4.97 -2.46 -7.65
C TRP A 47 -5.99 -1.34 -7.40
N GLU A 48 -5.58 -0.08 -7.55
CA GLU A 48 -6.50 1.05 -7.39
C GLU A 48 -7.68 0.94 -8.37
N LYS A 49 -7.38 0.75 -9.66
CA LYS A 49 -8.40 0.67 -10.72
C LYS A 49 -9.31 -0.57 -10.61
N HIS A 50 -8.76 -1.72 -10.24
CA HIS A 50 -9.47 -3.00 -10.35
C HIS A 50 -9.91 -3.60 -9.01
N ALA A 51 -9.54 -2.99 -7.89
CA ALA A 51 -9.98 -3.40 -6.57
C ALA A 51 -10.55 -2.23 -5.77
N VAL A 52 -9.80 -1.14 -5.63
CA VAL A 52 -10.21 0.00 -4.78
C VAL A 52 -11.44 0.71 -5.32
N GLU A 53 -11.41 1.15 -6.58
CA GLU A 53 -12.53 1.88 -7.19
C GLU A 53 -13.83 1.04 -7.18
N PRO A 54 -13.82 -0.24 -7.64
CA PRO A 54 -15.05 -1.04 -7.61
C PRO A 54 -15.55 -1.37 -6.20
N ALA A 55 -14.65 -1.54 -5.23
CA ALA A 55 -15.05 -1.79 -3.83
C ALA A 55 -15.70 -0.54 -3.22
N ALA A 56 -15.16 0.65 -3.52
CA ALA A 56 -15.72 1.91 -3.06
C ALA A 56 -17.13 2.15 -3.62
N GLU A 57 -17.34 1.84 -4.91
CA GLU A 57 -18.67 1.87 -5.52
C GLU A 57 -19.63 0.89 -4.85
N ARG A 58 -19.22 -0.37 -4.67
CA ARG A 58 -20.06 -1.43 -4.10
C ARG A 58 -20.49 -1.17 -2.66
N HIS A 59 -19.56 -0.75 -1.82
CA HIS A 59 -19.77 -0.70 -0.38
C HIS A 59 -20.10 0.70 0.11
N LEU A 60 -19.50 1.73 -0.49
CA LEU A 60 -19.56 3.08 0.02
C LEU A 60 -20.40 4.01 -0.86
N ALA A 61 -20.70 3.63 -2.11
CA ALA A 61 -21.42 4.48 -3.07
C ALA A 61 -20.77 5.87 -3.25
N SER A 62 -19.44 5.96 -3.08
CA SER A 62 -18.67 7.20 -3.16
C SER A 62 -17.25 6.88 -3.59
N PRO A 63 -16.68 7.58 -4.58
CA PRO A 63 -15.34 7.29 -5.07
C PRO A 63 -14.27 7.69 -4.05
N VAL A 64 -13.13 7.00 -4.10
CA VAL A 64 -11.93 7.40 -3.34
C VAL A 64 -11.34 8.67 -3.95
N GLN A 65 -11.13 9.67 -3.11
CA GLN A 65 -10.44 10.92 -3.46
C GLN A 65 -8.96 10.89 -3.06
N ARG A 66 -8.63 10.25 -1.93
CA ARG A 66 -7.25 10.17 -1.42
C ARG A 66 -6.95 8.81 -0.80
N ILE A 67 -5.76 8.29 -1.07
CA ILE A 67 -5.15 7.17 -0.36
C ILE A 67 -4.24 7.73 0.72
N GLU A 68 -4.42 7.29 1.97
CA GLU A 68 -3.57 7.65 3.10
C GLU A 68 -2.59 6.52 3.37
N HIS A 69 -1.30 6.85 3.58
CA HIS A 69 -0.23 5.86 3.68
C HIS A 69 0.83 6.26 4.71
N PHE A 70 1.58 5.27 5.20
CA PHE A 70 2.77 5.48 6.03
C PHE A 70 4.07 5.51 5.22
N GLY A 71 3.97 5.34 3.91
CA GLY A 71 5.06 5.49 2.96
C GLY A 71 5.56 4.17 2.41
N SER A 72 6.67 4.27 1.67
CA SER A 72 7.31 3.15 0.98
C SER A 72 8.77 3.05 1.41
N TYR A 73 9.70 3.75 0.77
CA TYR A 73 11.12 3.46 0.97
C TYR A 73 11.59 3.73 2.41
N ALA A 74 12.15 2.70 3.04
CA ALA A 74 12.81 2.76 4.33
C ALA A 74 13.87 1.65 4.41
N CYS A 75 15.15 2.02 4.53
CA CYS A 75 16.25 1.05 4.68
C CYS A 75 16.22 0.42 6.08
N ARG A 76 15.41 -0.63 6.24
CA ARG A 76 15.22 -1.35 7.50
C ARG A 76 15.05 -2.85 7.29
N ASN A 77 15.29 -3.60 8.36
CA ASN A 77 14.94 -5.01 8.42
C ASN A 77 13.45 -5.20 8.71
N VAL A 78 12.95 -6.41 8.49
CA VAL A 78 11.58 -6.80 8.86
C VAL A 78 11.37 -6.57 10.36
N TYR A 79 10.26 -5.91 10.71
CA TYR A 79 9.94 -5.45 12.06
C TYR A 79 11.03 -4.59 12.75
N GLY A 80 11.99 -4.03 11.99
CA GLY A 80 13.12 -3.29 12.56
C GLY A 80 14.11 -4.14 13.35
N ARG A 81 14.01 -5.48 13.28
CA ARG A 81 14.84 -6.39 14.08
C ARG A 81 16.28 -6.45 13.52
N PRO A 82 17.34 -6.31 14.35
CA PRO A 82 18.73 -6.27 13.89
C PRO A 82 19.14 -7.48 13.04
N ASP A 83 18.68 -8.68 13.41
CA ASP A 83 19.09 -9.94 12.79
C ASP A 83 18.08 -10.48 11.76
N ALA A 84 17.03 -9.72 11.45
CA ALA A 84 16.05 -10.12 10.44
C ALA A 84 16.53 -9.80 9.02
N THR A 85 15.89 -10.43 8.04
CA THR A 85 16.10 -10.12 6.62
C THR A 85 15.66 -8.69 6.29
N ARG A 86 16.16 -8.17 5.16
CA ARG A 86 15.75 -6.85 4.66
C ARG A 86 14.27 -6.86 4.29
N SER A 87 13.56 -5.81 4.68
CA SER A 87 12.18 -5.59 4.26
C SER A 87 12.13 -5.14 2.80
N ARG A 88 10.99 -5.35 2.13
CA ARG A 88 10.72 -4.81 0.79
C ARG A 88 10.65 -3.28 0.75
N HIS A 89 10.45 -2.62 1.89
CA HIS A 89 10.66 -1.18 1.99
C HIS A 89 12.11 -0.75 1.71
N ALA A 90 13.11 -1.61 1.96
CA ALA A 90 14.52 -1.28 1.73
C ALA A 90 14.87 -1.13 0.24
N THR A 91 13.99 -1.59 -0.64
CA THR A 91 14.12 -1.56 -2.10
C THR A 91 12.99 -0.79 -2.79
N ALA A 92 12.15 -0.07 -2.03
CA ALA A 92 10.94 0.60 -2.53
C ALA A 92 9.96 -0.35 -3.26
N GLU A 93 9.95 -1.62 -2.85
CA GLU A 93 9.04 -2.65 -3.36
C GLU A 93 7.82 -2.85 -2.46
N ALA A 94 7.59 -1.97 -1.48
CA ALA A 94 6.48 -2.06 -0.55
C ALA A 94 5.83 -0.70 -0.26
N LEU A 95 4.53 -0.70 0.02
CA LEU A 95 3.74 0.46 0.44
C LEU A 95 2.86 0.07 1.64
N ASP A 96 2.86 0.90 2.68
CA ASP A 96 1.98 0.73 3.84
C ASP A 96 0.77 1.68 3.70
N VAL A 97 -0.43 1.16 3.44
CA VAL A 97 -1.67 1.92 3.25
C VAL A 97 -2.48 1.95 4.55
N ALA A 98 -2.73 3.15 5.08
CA ALA A 98 -3.42 3.36 6.35
C ALA A 98 -4.95 3.54 6.21
N GLY A 99 -5.41 3.97 5.03
CA GLY A 99 -6.83 4.22 4.80
C GLY A 99 -7.11 5.04 3.53
N PHE A 100 -8.35 5.51 3.44
CA PHE A 100 -8.91 6.17 2.27
C PHE A 100 -9.80 7.34 2.69
N VAL A 101 -9.82 8.40 1.90
CA VAL A 101 -10.77 9.50 2.01
C VAL A 101 -11.63 9.52 0.76
N LEU A 102 -12.94 9.56 0.94
CA LEU A 102 -13.93 9.56 -0.15
C LEU A 102 -14.24 10.99 -0.59
N ALA A 103 -14.82 11.11 -1.79
CA ALA A 103 -15.23 12.41 -2.34
C ALA A 103 -16.33 13.11 -1.53
N ASP A 104 -17.10 12.38 -0.73
CA ASP A 104 -18.10 12.94 0.20
C ASP A 104 -17.53 13.35 1.56
N GLY A 105 -16.21 13.22 1.76
CA GLY A 105 -15.53 13.61 2.99
C GLY A 105 -15.45 12.50 4.05
N ARG A 106 -16.10 11.34 3.86
CA ARG A 106 -15.90 10.19 4.76
C ARG A 106 -14.46 9.72 4.71
N ARG A 107 -13.96 9.28 5.85
CA ARG A 107 -12.61 8.74 6.02
C ARG A 107 -12.72 7.31 6.54
N VAL A 108 -12.18 6.37 5.79
CA VAL A 108 -12.16 4.94 6.11
C VAL A 108 -10.74 4.55 6.46
N ARG A 109 -10.50 4.12 7.70
CA ARG A 109 -9.17 3.82 8.25
C ARG A 109 -9.06 2.35 8.58
N VAL A 110 -7.93 1.74 8.22
CA VAL A 110 -7.62 0.37 8.66
C VAL A 110 -7.66 0.30 10.19
N LEU A 111 -7.08 1.31 10.86
CA LEU A 111 -7.26 1.47 12.30
C LEU A 111 -8.67 2.00 12.60
N GLY A 112 -9.47 1.17 13.26
CA GLY A 112 -10.81 1.52 13.74
C GLY A 112 -11.90 0.82 12.96
N ASP A 113 -11.80 0.82 11.63
CA ASP A 113 -12.93 0.38 10.79
C ASP A 113 -12.78 -1.07 10.28
N TRP A 114 -11.72 -1.80 10.68
CA TRP A 114 -11.43 -3.15 10.17
C TRP A 114 -12.37 -4.26 10.68
N ASN A 115 -12.72 -4.24 11.97
CA ASN A 115 -13.42 -5.35 12.65
C ASN A 115 -14.92 -5.09 12.86
N GLU A 116 -15.47 -4.05 12.26
CA GLU A 116 -16.87 -3.68 12.43
C GLU A 116 -17.78 -4.43 11.44
N ASP A 117 -19.06 -4.62 11.77
CA ASP A 117 -20.06 -5.03 10.78
C ASP A 117 -20.56 -3.79 10.01
N SER A 118 -19.63 -3.14 9.30
CA SER A 118 -19.87 -1.88 8.60
C SER A 118 -19.57 -1.98 7.11
N ALA A 119 -20.04 -0.99 6.35
CA ALA A 119 -19.74 -0.89 4.93
C ALA A 119 -18.24 -0.61 4.70
N GLU A 120 -17.66 0.16 5.60
CA GLU A 120 -16.25 0.52 5.70
C GLU A 120 -15.38 -0.72 5.92
N ALA A 121 -15.76 -1.59 6.86
CA ALA A 121 -15.08 -2.87 7.08
C ALA A 121 -15.12 -3.74 5.83
N ARG A 122 -16.32 -3.94 5.24
CA ARG A 122 -16.48 -4.73 4.00
C ARG A 122 -15.65 -4.17 2.85
N PHE A 123 -15.59 -2.85 2.71
CA PHE A 123 -14.72 -2.18 1.75
C PHE A 123 -13.25 -2.50 2.00
N LEU A 124 -12.76 -2.38 3.24
CA LEU A 124 -11.36 -2.65 3.59
C LEU A 124 -10.96 -4.10 3.31
N HIS A 125 -11.83 -5.06 3.64
CA HIS A 125 -11.62 -6.49 3.37
C HIS A 125 -11.58 -6.79 1.86
N ASP A 126 -12.51 -6.25 1.09
CA ASP A 126 -12.56 -6.43 -0.38
C ASP A 126 -11.35 -5.77 -1.08
N VAL A 127 -10.93 -4.61 -0.59
CA VAL A 127 -9.70 -3.94 -1.04
C VAL A 127 -8.45 -4.75 -0.74
N ARG A 128 -8.35 -5.33 0.46
CA ARG A 128 -7.25 -6.22 0.86
C ARG A 128 -7.21 -7.49 0.02
N ASP A 129 -8.34 -8.15 -0.19
CA ASP A 129 -8.43 -9.36 -1.01
C ASP A 129 -8.13 -9.07 -2.49
N GLY A 130 -8.60 -7.93 -2.99
CA GLY A 130 -8.26 -7.44 -4.33
C GLY A 130 -6.77 -7.15 -4.50
N ALA A 131 -6.07 -6.70 -3.44
CA ALA A 131 -4.62 -6.47 -3.47
C ALA A 131 -3.83 -7.76 -3.75
N CYS A 132 -4.31 -8.91 -3.24
CA CYS A 132 -3.63 -10.20 -3.41
C CYS A 132 -3.55 -10.70 -4.88
N ARG A 133 -4.25 -10.03 -5.80
CA ARG A 133 -4.15 -10.26 -7.25
C ARG A 133 -2.97 -9.54 -7.89
N PHE A 134 -2.54 -8.41 -7.32
CA PHE A 134 -1.56 -7.49 -7.93
C PHE A 134 -0.25 -7.42 -7.15
N PHE A 135 -0.28 -7.75 -5.85
CA PHE A 135 0.89 -7.80 -4.98
C PHE A 135 1.29 -9.25 -4.68
N ASP A 136 2.59 -9.46 -4.43
CA ASP A 136 3.09 -10.78 -4.00
C ASP A 136 2.80 -10.96 -2.50
N GLY A 137 3.07 -9.93 -1.70
CA GLY A 137 2.79 -9.92 -0.28
C GLY A 137 1.70 -8.91 0.11
N VAL A 138 0.70 -9.39 0.83
CA VAL A 138 -0.35 -8.56 1.45
C VAL A 138 -0.49 -8.98 2.91
N LEU A 139 -0.22 -8.06 3.83
CA LEU A 139 -0.45 -8.24 5.27
C LEU A 139 -1.45 -7.21 5.76
N SER A 140 -2.37 -7.65 6.60
CA SER A 140 -3.46 -6.85 7.16
C SER A 140 -3.55 -7.04 8.68
N PRO A 141 -4.50 -6.36 9.37
CA PRO A 141 -4.72 -6.58 10.80
C PRO A 141 -4.96 -8.05 11.18
N ASP A 142 -5.50 -8.87 10.27
CA ASP A 142 -5.72 -10.31 10.50
C ASP A 142 -4.40 -11.11 10.59
N HIS A 143 -3.30 -10.57 10.08
CA HIS A 143 -2.02 -11.25 10.10
C HIS A 143 -1.36 -11.21 11.48
N ASN A 144 -1.16 -10.00 12.03
CA ASN A 144 -0.57 -9.78 13.36
C ASN A 144 -0.70 -8.32 13.83
N ALA A 145 -0.34 -8.09 15.10
CA ALA A 145 -0.42 -6.78 15.75
C ALA A 145 0.43 -5.67 15.09
N ALA A 146 1.47 -6.01 14.32
CA ALA A 146 2.30 -5.01 13.64
C ALA A 146 1.59 -4.36 12.45
N HIS A 147 0.54 -5.00 11.93
CA HIS A 147 -0.25 -4.52 10.78
C HIS A 147 -1.66 -4.10 11.20
N ARG A 148 -1.88 -3.82 12.49
CA ARG A 148 -3.21 -3.48 13.04
C ARG A 148 -3.80 -2.17 12.47
N ASP A 149 -2.97 -1.33 11.88
CA ASP A 149 -3.32 0.04 11.46
C ASP A 149 -3.03 0.32 9.98
N HIS A 150 -2.58 -0.68 9.22
CA HIS A 150 -2.33 -0.53 7.78
C HIS A 150 -2.38 -1.87 7.04
N LEU A 151 -2.51 -1.78 5.72
CA LEU A 151 -2.21 -2.86 4.78
C LEU A 151 -0.76 -2.70 4.31
N HIS A 152 0.07 -3.73 4.51
CA HIS A 152 1.40 -3.82 3.90
C HIS A 152 1.28 -4.52 2.55
N LEU A 153 1.65 -3.82 1.47
CA LEU A 153 1.55 -4.30 0.09
C LEU A 153 2.92 -4.34 -0.55
N ASP A 154 3.40 -5.50 -1.00
CA ASP A 154 4.74 -5.62 -1.58
C ASP A 154 4.84 -6.52 -2.83
N ARG A 155 5.89 -6.29 -3.62
CA ARG A 155 6.27 -7.10 -4.81
C ARG A 155 7.52 -7.94 -4.54
N GLY A 156 7.51 -8.71 -3.46
CA GLY A 156 8.59 -9.58 -3.07
C GLY A 156 8.68 -10.93 -3.79
N ILE A 157 9.52 -11.82 -3.26
CA ILE A 157 9.74 -13.18 -3.82
C ILE A 157 8.78 -14.23 -3.27
N TYR A 158 8.10 -13.91 -2.17
CA TYR A 158 7.17 -14.83 -1.50
C TYR A 158 5.75 -14.36 -1.73
N ARG A 159 4.84 -15.30 -2.00
CA ARG A 159 3.42 -14.99 -2.11
C ARG A 159 2.71 -15.25 -0.80
N TYR A 160 2.10 -14.22 -0.23
CA TYR A 160 1.22 -14.33 0.94
C TYR A 160 0.07 -13.32 0.84
N CYS A 161 -1.09 -13.75 1.32
CA CYS A 161 -2.30 -12.95 1.44
C CYS A 161 -2.87 -13.26 2.82
N ARG A 162 -2.72 -12.32 3.75
CA ARG A 162 -3.02 -12.52 5.18
C ARG A 162 -3.74 -11.32 5.76
#